data_AF-A0A5P9BGM9-F1
#
_entry.id   AF-A0A5P9BGM9-F1
#
_cell.length_a   1.000
_cell.length_b   1.000
_cell.length_c   1.000
_cell.angle_alpha   90.00
_cell.angle_beta   90.00
_cell.angle_gamma   90.00
#
_symmetry.space_group_name_H-M   'P 1'
#
loop_
_entity.id
_entity.type
_entity.pdbx_description
1 polymer ?
#
loop_
_entity_poly.entity_id
_entity_poly.type
_entity_poly.pdbx_seq_one_letter_code
_entity_poly.pdbx_strand_id
1 'polypeptide(L)'
;MKKLLLVLALGCVMNVNASDINERREHIEKMESKISISSAKRKFRSEQILSKYDVPINKNLPYIEDEHEALVRSTEEIAKRAIALLTVAVKAHGVNQEGIDGIVETYDLESVLSPNEVKFINDESPSEYDTTQFIWRYEAAWVLLWALGYVEELSYPSTICDVNAAIAFVDQRSTEQFISDAKLRPINEILDETDLIYRYHWAVVDARINGRPTPSGINSSVVLERHYTLNWLVGYMGQEWDDVSTDT
;
A
#
# COMPACT_ATOMS: atom_id res chain seq x y z
N MET A 1 33.19 11.24 -1.65
CA MET A 1 33.02 9.89 -1.04
C MET A 1 31.76 9.92 -0.20
N LYS A 2 30.68 9.29 -0.72
CA LYS A 2 29.35 9.26 -0.12
C LYS A 2 29.38 8.42 1.16
N LYS A 3 29.02 9.01 2.31
CA LYS A 3 28.65 8.26 3.50
C LYS A 3 27.17 7.89 3.36
N LEU A 4 26.93 6.61 3.13
CA LEU A 4 25.62 6.00 3.17
C LEU A 4 25.13 6.07 4.63
N LEU A 5 24.16 6.95 4.92
CA LEU A 5 23.48 6.96 6.20
C LEU A 5 22.49 5.78 6.19
N LEU A 6 22.76 4.78 7.04
CA LEU A 6 21.82 3.73 7.35
C LEU A 6 20.70 4.37 8.20
N VAL A 7 19.61 4.79 7.57
CA VAL A 7 18.43 5.27 8.28
C VAL A 7 17.75 4.04 8.87
N LEU A 8 17.89 3.88 10.20
CA LEU A 8 17.02 3.04 11.00
C LEU A 8 15.60 3.57 10.80
N ALA A 9 14.76 2.80 10.11
CA ALA A 9 13.32 2.97 10.16
C ALA A 9 12.87 2.70 11.60
N LEU A 10 12.92 3.74 12.44
CA LEU A 10 12.13 3.77 13.66
C LEU A 10 10.68 3.74 13.18
N GLY A 11 10.06 2.57 13.36
CA GLY A 11 8.64 2.39 13.06
C GLY A 11 7.85 3.48 13.76
N CYS A 12 6.94 4.10 13.02
CA CYS A 12 5.91 4.96 13.54
C CYS A 12 5.19 4.16 14.65
N VAL A 13 5.42 4.51 15.91
CA VAL A 13 4.56 4.01 17.00
C VAL A 13 3.29 4.83 16.88
N MET A 14 2.40 4.40 16.00
CA MET A 14 1.00 4.81 16.10
C MET A 14 0.54 4.41 17.50
N ASN A 15 -0.17 5.30 18.20
CA ASN A 15 -0.76 5.02 19.50
C ASN A 15 -1.84 3.95 19.33
N VAL A 16 -1.41 2.68 19.26
CA VAL A 16 -2.27 1.51 19.21
C VAL A 16 -2.92 1.38 20.59
N ASN A 17 -4.23 1.57 20.65
CA ASN A 17 -4.98 1.34 21.89
C ASN A 17 -5.12 -0.17 22.15
N ALA A 18 -5.20 -0.57 23.42
CA ALA A 18 -5.41 -1.97 23.79
C ALA A 18 -6.74 -2.55 23.26
N SER A 19 -7.75 -1.70 23.02
CA SER A 19 -9.00 -2.12 22.34
C SER A 19 -8.76 -2.54 20.89
N ASP A 20 -7.95 -1.76 20.15
CA ASP A 20 -7.59 -2.02 18.75
C ASP A 20 -6.80 -3.33 18.60
N ILE A 21 -5.90 -3.65 19.54
CA ILE A 21 -5.19 -4.95 19.55
C ILE A 21 -6.15 -6.13 19.68
N ASN A 22 -7.16 -6.03 20.56
CA ASN A 22 -8.11 -7.11 20.78
C ASN A 22 -9.02 -7.29 19.56
N GLU A 23 -9.50 -6.20 18.98
CA GLU A 23 -10.32 -6.22 17.75
C GLU A 23 -9.55 -6.86 16.59
N ARG A 24 -8.28 -6.50 16.39
CA ARG A 24 -7.40 -7.13 15.39
C ARG A 24 -7.20 -8.62 15.63
N ARG A 25 -6.98 -9.03 16.89
CA ARG A 25 -6.82 -10.44 17.25
C ARG A 25 -8.10 -11.24 16.96
N GLU A 26 -9.26 -10.72 17.35
CA GLU A 26 -10.56 -11.35 17.08
C GLU A 26 -10.83 -11.47 15.57
N HIS A 27 -10.44 -10.46 14.80
CA HIS A 27 -10.55 -10.48 13.34
C HIS A 27 -9.68 -11.59 12.72
N ILE A 28 -8.42 -11.71 13.14
CA ILE A 28 -7.51 -12.78 12.69
C ILE A 28 -8.06 -14.17 13.07
N GLU A 29 -8.54 -14.35 14.29
CA GLU A 29 -9.17 -15.61 14.73
C GLU A 29 -10.39 -15.97 13.85
N LYS A 30 -11.16 -14.98 13.41
CA LYS A 30 -12.28 -15.18 12.48
C LYS A 30 -11.80 -15.62 11.10
N MET A 31 -10.74 -15.02 10.56
CA MET A 31 -10.15 -15.39 9.26
C MET A 31 -9.71 -16.87 9.25
N GLU A 32 -9.19 -17.38 10.37
CA GLU A 32 -8.80 -18.80 10.51
C GLU A 32 -9.99 -19.77 10.48
N SER A 33 -11.18 -19.32 10.90
CA SER A 33 -12.37 -20.17 11.01
C SER A 33 -13.13 -20.38 9.68
N LYS A 34 -12.92 -19.50 8.70
CA LYS A 34 -13.66 -19.48 7.43
C LYS A 34 -12.73 -19.62 6.22
N ILE A 35 -12.31 -20.85 5.94
CA ILE A 35 -11.44 -21.11 4.79
C ILE A 35 -12.29 -21.50 3.58
N SER A 36 -12.40 -20.61 2.60
CA SER A 36 -13.04 -20.93 1.32
C SER A 36 -12.06 -21.62 0.35
N ILE A 37 -12.60 -22.29 -0.67
CA ILE A 37 -11.79 -22.92 -1.73
C ILE A 37 -10.98 -21.86 -2.49
N SER A 38 -11.53 -20.65 -2.66
CA SER A 38 -10.86 -19.53 -3.33
C SER A 38 -9.63 -19.09 -2.54
N SER A 39 -9.79 -18.79 -1.25
CA SER A 39 -8.68 -18.41 -0.36
C SER A 39 -7.63 -19.51 -0.23
N ALA A 40 -8.03 -20.78 -0.18
CA ALA A 40 -7.09 -21.90 -0.13
C ALA A 40 -6.22 -22.00 -1.38
N LYS A 41 -6.83 -21.88 -2.57
CA LYS A 41 -6.10 -21.89 -3.84
C LYS A 41 -5.19 -20.67 -3.99
N ARG A 42 -5.63 -19.52 -3.49
CA ARG A 42 -4.87 -18.26 -3.49
C ARG A 42 -3.60 -18.39 -2.66
N LYS A 43 -3.71 -18.78 -1.39
CA LYS A 43 -2.56 -19.08 -0.52
C LYS A 43 -1.58 -20.04 -1.19
N PHE A 44 -2.08 -21.12 -1.79
CA PHE A 44 -1.23 -22.08 -2.49
C PHE A 44 -0.44 -21.45 -3.65
N ARG A 45 -1.08 -20.61 -4.49
CA ARG A 45 -0.38 -19.88 -5.57
C ARG A 45 0.70 -18.95 -5.01
N SER A 46 0.39 -18.18 -3.97
CA SER A 46 1.35 -17.27 -3.34
C SER A 46 2.55 -18.02 -2.77
N GLU A 47 2.34 -19.13 -2.07
CA GLU A 47 3.42 -19.97 -1.54
C GLU A 47 4.32 -20.57 -2.64
N GLN A 48 3.75 -20.92 -3.79
CA GLN A 48 4.55 -21.34 -4.95
C GLN A 48 5.43 -20.20 -5.48
N ILE A 49 4.91 -18.97 -5.51
CA ILE A 49 5.68 -17.79 -5.92
C ILE A 49 6.81 -17.51 -4.91
N LEU A 50 6.52 -17.51 -3.59
CA LEU A 50 7.52 -17.33 -2.55
C LEU A 50 8.65 -18.37 -2.68
N SER A 51 8.30 -19.63 -2.91
CA SER A 51 9.27 -20.72 -3.08
C SER A 51 10.16 -20.51 -4.31
N LYS A 52 9.66 -19.89 -5.39
CA LYS A 52 10.47 -19.58 -6.59
C LYS A 52 11.57 -18.55 -6.29
N TYR A 53 11.35 -17.67 -5.33
CA TYR A 53 12.30 -16.62 -4.91
C TYR A 53 13.06 -16.99 -3.63
N ASP A 54 12.99 -18.24 -3.17
CA ASP A 54 13.62 -18.70 -1.93
C ASP A 54 13.20 -17.90 -0.68
N VAL A 55 11.98 -17.37 -0.67
CA VAL A 55 11.44 -16.60 0.47
C VAL A 55 10.87 -17.56 1.52
N PRO A 56 11.17 -17.37 2.82
CA PRO A 56 10.60 -18.20 3.89
C PRO A 56 9.07 -18.22 3.88
N ILE A 57 8.49 -19.41 4.04
CA ILE A 57 7.04 -19.63 4.05
C ILE A 57 6.57 -19.99 5.46
N ASN A 58 5.63 -19.20 5.99
CA ASN A 58 4.86 -19.57 7.18
C ASN A 58 3.57 -20.31 6.78
N LYS A 59 3.58 -21.63 6.98
CA LYS A 59 2.41 -22.50 6.69
C LYS A 59 1.20 -22.18 7.56
N ASN A 60 1.43 -21.62 8.75
CA ASN A 60 0.39 -21.27 9.71
C ASN A 60 -0.08 -19.82 9.58
N LEU A 61 0.47 -19.05 8.63
CA LEU A 61 -0.02 -17.69 8.39
C LEU A 61 -1.48 -17.78 7.90
N PRO A 62 -2.41 -17.05 8.53
CA PRO A 62 -3.83 -17.06 8.19
C PRO A 62 -4.13 -16.88 6.70
N TYR A 63 -5.34 -17.30 6.32
CA TYR A 63 -5.90 -17.00 5.02
C TYR A 63 -6.53 -15.62 5.07
N ILE A 64 -6.53 -14.89 3.96
CA ILE A 64 -7.33 -13.67 3.82
C ILE A 64 -8.76 -13.99 3.37
N GLU A 65 -9.65 -13.03 3.54
CA GLU A 65 -11.03 -13.06 3.05
C GLU A 65 -11.14 -13.41 1.57
N ASP A 66 -12.27 -13.98 1.20
CA ASP A 66 -12.59 -14.24 -0.21
C ASP A 66 -13.39 -13.09 -0.85
N GLU A 67 -13.67 -13.23 -2.13
CA GLU A 67 -14.40 -12.27 -2.94
C GLU A 67 -15.83 -11.96 -2.46
N HIS A 68 -16.41 -12.76 -1.55
CA HIS A 68 -17.73 -12.50 -0.97
C HIS A 68 -17.67 -11.65 0.30
N GLU A 69 -16.51 -11.59 0.95
CA GLU A 69 -16.28 -10.81 2.16
C GLU A 69 -15.48 -9.52 1.89
N ALA A 70 -14.65 -9.49 0.84
CA ALA A 70 -13.85 -8.33 0.47
C ALA A 70 -14.69 -7.13 0.00
N LEU A 71 -14.24 -5.92 0.36
CA LEU A 71 -14.84 -4.68 -0.13
C LEU A 71 -14.47 -4.45 -1.59
N VAL A 72 -15.48 -4.20 -2.43
CA VAL A 72 -15.30 -3.80 -3.83
C VAL A 72 -15.45 -2.29 -3.93
N ARG A 73 -14.32 -1.58 -3.98
CA ARG A 73 -14.30 -0.12 -4.19
C ARG A 73 -14.62 0.25 -5.63
N SER A 74 -15.18 1.44 -5.80
CA SER A 74 -15.44 1.99 -7.13
C SER A 74 -14.15 2.42 -7.82
N THR A 75 -14.14 2.41 -9.16
CA THR A 75 -13.03 2.95 -9.95
C THR A 75 -12.74 4.41 -9.60
N GLU A 76 -13.78 5.21 -9.38
CA GLU A 76 -13.66 6.62 -9.01
C GLU A 76 -12.95 6.81 -7.66
N GLU A 77 -13.33 6.04 -6.64
CA GLU A 77 -12.71 6.11 -5.31
C GLU A 77 -11.22 5.76 -5.36
N ILE A 78 -10.87 4.69 -6.08
CA ILE A 78 -9.49 4.24 -6.23
C ILE A 78 -8.67 5.28 -7.01
N ALA A 79 -9.23 5.83 -8.09
CA ALA A 79 -8.57 6.86 -8.90
C ALA A 79 -8.31 8.14 -8.10
N LYS A 80 -9.32 8.64 -7.38
CA LYS A 80 -9.16 9.84 -6.53
C LYS A 80 -8.12 9.61 -5.44
N ARG A 81 -8.12 8.45 -4.79
CA ARG A 81 -7.07 8.09 -3.81
C ARG A 81 -5.68 8.04 -4.46
N ALA A 82 -5.54 7.46 -5.66
CA ALA A 82 -4.26 7.42 -6.38
C ALA A 82 -3.72 8.83 -6.65
N ILE A 83 -4.58 9.76 -7.08
CA ILE A 83 -4.20 11.16 -7.31
C ILE A 83 -3.78 11.82 -5.98
N ALA A 84 -4.55 11.65 -4.90
CA ALA A 84 -4.20 12.19 -3.59
C ALA A 84 -2.82 11.72 -3.10
N LEU A 85 -2.52 10.42 -3.25
CA LEU A 85 -1.22 9.83 -2.88
C LEU A 85 -0.07 10.37 -3.73
N LEU A 86 -0.28 10.57 -5.03
CA LEU A 86 0.71 11.20 -5.88
C LEU A 86 0.95 12.65 -5.47
N THR A 87 -0.10 13.41 -5.16
CA THR A 87 0.03 14.82 -4.75
C THR A 87 0.89 14.98 -3.49
N VAL A 88 0.65 14.17 -2.45
CA VAL A 88 1.49 14.22 -1.23
C VAL A 88 2.92 13.72 -1.48
N ALA A 89 3.10 12.73 -2.36
CA ALA A 89 4.44 12.25 -2.73
C ALA A 89 5.22 13.30 -3.54
N VAL A 90 4.54 14.05 -4.42
CA VAL A 90 5.10 15.16 -5.21
C VAL A 90 5.51 16.32 -4.29
N LYS A 91 4.69 16.65 -3.28
CA LYS A 91 5.06 17.62 -2.24
C LYS A 91 6.33 17.17 -1.51
N ALA A 92 6.37 15.91 -1.07
CA ALA A 92 7.54 15.34 -0.41
C ALA A 92 8.80 15.32 -1.31
N HIS A 93 8.61 15.29 -2.63
CA HIS A 93 9.70 15.38 -3.61
C HIS A 93 10.24 16.81 -3.82
N GLY A 94 9.59 17.83 -3.25
CA GLY A 94 10.09 19.21 -3.21
C GLY A 94 9.39 20.20 -4.13
N VAL A 95 8.18 19.90 -4.62
CA VAL A 95 7.35 20.91 -5.30
C VAL A 95 6.94 21.99 -4.30
N ASN A 96 6.97 23.25 -4.72
CA ASN A 96 6.64 24.39 -3.87
C ASN A 96 5.13 24.45 -3.54
N GLN A 97 4.77 25.20 -2.51
CA GLN A 97 3.39 25.27 -2.02
C GLN A 97 2.40 25.72 -3.12
N GLU A 98 2.75 26.75 -3.90
CA GLU A 98 1.91 27.24 -5.01
C GLU A 98 1.60 26.14 -6.05
N GLY A 99 2.60 25.32 -6.39
CA GLY A 99 2.41 24.19 -7.31
C GLY A 99 1.51 23.11 -6.71
N ILE A 100 1.66 22.82 -5.42
CA ILE A 100 0.82 21.83 -4.72
C ILE A 100 -0.62 22.32 -4.60
N ASP A 101 -0.84 23.57 -4.24
CA ASP A 101 -2.17 24.17 -4.14
C ASP A 101 -2.89 24.10 -5.50
N GLY A 102 -2.16 24.41 -6.58
CA GLY A 102 -2.68 24.28 -7.95
C GLY A 102 -3.07 22.84 -8.33
N ILE A 103 -2.30 21.83 -7.88
CA ILE A 103 -2.65 20.41 -8.09
C ILE A 103 -3.91 20.06 -7.28
N VAL A 104 -4.00 20.46 -6.01
CA VAL A 104 -5.16 20.21 -5.15
C VAL A 104 -6.44 20.79 -5.75
N GLU A 105 -6.38 22.02 -6.26
CA GLU A 105 -7.50 22.69 -6.93
C GLU A 105 -7.85 21.98 -8.26
N THR A 106 -6.85 21.68 -9.10
CA THR A 106 -7.06 21.07 -10.42
C THR A 106 -7.78 19.72 -10.35
N TYR A 107 -7.48 18.91 -9.33
CA TYR A 107 -8.05 17.58 -9.18
C TYR A 107 -9.16 17.48 -8.12
N ASP A 108 -9.61 18.61 -7.54
CA ASP A 108 -10.66 18.67 -6.51
C ASP A 108 -10.40 17.72 -5.31
N LEU A 109 -9.20 17.80 -4.73
CA LEU A 109 -8.73 16.83 -3.74
C LEU A 109 -9.13 17.14 -2.29
N GLU A 110 -9.72 18.30 -2.01
CA GLU A 110 -10.03 18.73 -0.64
C GLU A 110 -10.89 17.71 0.14
N SER A 111 -11.85 17.09 -0.55
CA SER A 111 -12.74 16.07 0.05
C SER A 111 -12.16 14.65 0.02
N VAL A 112 -11.00 14.46 -0.63
CA VAL A 112 -10.36 13.16 -0.84
C VAL A 112 -9.22 12.95 0.15
N LEU A 113 -8.43 13.98 0.42
CA LEU A 113 -7.26 13.91 1.29
C LEU A 113 -7.62 13.40 2.69
N SER A 114 -6.83 12.47 3.22
CA SER A 114 -6.96 12.02 4.60
C SER A 114 -6.54 13.12 5.58
N PRO A 115 -6.95 13.06 6.87
CA PRO A 115 -6.50 14.02 7.88
C PRO A 115 -4.98 14.22 7.94
N ASN A 116 -4.19 13.15 7.84
CA ASN A 116 -2.73 13.24 7.82
C ASN A 116 -2.21 13.90 6.54
N GLU A 117 -2.82 13.59 5.39
CA GLU A 117 -2.48 14.19 4.10
C GLU A 117 -2.80 15.69 4.08
N VAL A 118 -3.96 16.11 4.59
CA VAL A 118 -4.34 17.53 4.75
C VAL A 118 -3.33 18.26 5.62
N LYS A 119 -2.94 17.65 6.75
CA LYS A 119 -1.92 18.25 7.64
C LYS A 119 -0.60 18.44 6.91
N PHE A 120 -0.16 17.44 6.15
CA PHE A 120 1.09 17.50 5.40
C PHE A 120 1.04 18.50 4.23
N ILE A 121 -0.06 18.54 3.47
CA ILE A 121 -0.29 19.50 2.36
C ILE A 121 -0.26 20.94 2.85
N ASN A 122 -0.74 21.23 4.06
CA ASN A 122 -0.80 22.58 4.61
C ASN A 122 0.45 22.99 5.42
N ASP A 123 1.37 22.07 5.69
CA ASP A 123 2.64 22.39 6.35
C ASP A 123 3.65 22.94 5.34
N GLU A 124 3.92 24.24 5.36
CA GLU A 124 4.90 24.89 4.47
C GLU A 124 6.35 24.48 4.77
N SER A 125 6.63 23.85 5.91
CA SER A 125 7.97 23.43 6.32
C SER A 125 7.94 22.06 7.02
N PRO A 126 7.52 21.00 6.30
CA PRO A 126 7.36 19.69 6.88
C PRO A 126 8.70 19.14 7.37
N SER A 127 8.65 18.31 8.40
CA SER A 127 9.85 17.69 8.94
C SER A 127 10.51 16.74 7.92
N GLU A 128 11.82 16.49 8.06
CA GLU A 128 12.50 15.47 7.25
C GLU A 128 11.87 14.09 7.41
N TYR A 129 11.35 13.80 8.61
CA TYR A 129 10.64 12.56 8.90
C TYR A 129 9.36 12.47 8.08
N ASP A 130 8.49 13.48 8.13
CA ASP A 130 7.21 13.48 7.40
C ASP A 130 7.46 13.43 5.89
N THR A 131 8.42 14.22 5.41
CA THR A 131 8.86 14.18 3.99
C THR A 131 9.30 12.78 3.58
N THR A 132 10.08 12.11 4.44
CA THR A 132 10.50 10.72 4.19
C THR A 132 9.34 9.74 4.24
N GLN A 133 8.31 9.93 5.07
CA GLN A 133 7.13 9.07 5.08
C GLN A 133 6.28 9.28 3.82
N PHE A 134 5.99 10.52 3.47
CA PHE A 134 5.10 10.83 2.35
C PHE A 134 5.73 10.56 0.97
N ILE A 135 7.06 10.56 0.84
CA ILE A 135 7.70 10.18 -0.42
C ILE A 135 7.42 8.72 -0.81
N TRP A 136 7.18 7.83 0.16
CA TRP A 136 6.83 6.44 -0.08
C TRP A 136 5.42 6.27 -0.67
N ARG A 137 4.58 7.32 -0.65
CA ARG A 137 3.25 7.28 -1.28
C ARG A 137 3.29 7.14 -2.80
N TYR A 138 4.45 7.31 -3.44
CA TYR A 138 4.65 6.85 -4.82
C TYR A 138 4.42 5.34 -4.97
N GLU A 139 4.92 4.52 -4.05
CA GLU A 139 4.75 3.07 -4.11
C GLU A 139 3.30 2.66 -3.82
N ALA A 140 2.65 3.37 -2.88
CA ALA A 140 1.22 3.18 -2.61
C ALA A 140 0.37 3.55 -3.85
N ALA A 141 0.61 4.70 -4.46
CA ALA A 141 -0.06 5.10 -5.70
C ALA A 141 0.20 4.11 -6.84
N TRP A 142 1.39 3.53 -6.92
CA TRP A 142 1.72 2.50 -7.92
C TRP A 142 0.83 1.27 -7.84
N VAL A 143 0.48 0.82 -6.63
CA VAL A 143 -0.48 -0.27 -6.42
C VAL A 143 -1.88 0.13 -6.92
N LEU A 144 -2.33 1.35 -6.63
CA LEU A 144 -3.64 1.81 -7.11
C LEU A 144 -3.66 1.95 -8.63
N LEU A 145 -2.57 2.43 -9.24
CA LEU A 145 -2.41 2.49 -10.69
C LEU A 145 -2.42 1.09 -11.33
N TRP A 146 -1.83 0.09 -10.66
CA TRP A 146 -1.94 -1.31 -11.07
C TRP A 146 -3.38 -1.82 -10.96
N ALA A 147 -4.07 -1.56 -9.86
CA ALA A 147 -5.45 -1.95 -9.68
C ALA A 147 -6.38 -1.31 -10.74
N LEU A 148 -6.11 -0.07 -11.13
CA LEU A 148 -6.81 0.67 -12.18
C LEU A 148 -6.41 0.26 -13.60
N GLY A 149 -5.45 -0.65 -13.77
CA GLY A 149 -5.04 -1.17 -15.08
C GLY A 149 -4.08 -0.27 -15.88
N TYR A 150 -3.52 0.78 -15.27
CA TYR A 150 -2.45 1.59 -15.86
C TYR A 150 -1.10 0.89 -15.83
N VAL A 151 -0.85 0.14 -14.75
CA VAL A 151 0.34 -0.68 -14.58
C VAL A 151 -0.04 -2.15 -14.83
N GLU A 152 0.74 -2.80 -15.70
CA GLU A 152 0.46 -4.17 -16.16
C GLU A 152 0.65 -5.21 -15.04
N GLU A 153 1.71 -5.09 -14.25
CA GLU A 153 2.02 -6.03 -13.16
C GLU A 153 2.74 -5.34 -11.99
N LEU A 154 2.56 -5.87 -10.79
CA LEU A 154 3.39 -5.56 -9.64
C LEU A 154 4.58 -6.53 -9.64
N SER A 155 5.75 -6.04 -10.04
CA SER A 155 6.98 -6.83 -10.07
C SER A 155 7.42 -7.26 -8.67
N TYR A 156 8.32 -8.25 -8.60
CA TYR A 156 8.93 -8.69 -7.34
C TYR A 156 9.43 -7.48 -6.52
N PRO A 157 9.13 -7.39 -5.21
CA PRO A 157 9.27 -6.15 -4.43
C PRO A 157 10.73 -5.88 -3.99
N SER A 158 11.69 -6.00 -4.90
CA SER A 158 13.11 -5.69 -4.68
C SER A 158 13.48 -4.25 -5.04
N THR A 159 12.65 -3.59 -5.84
CA THR A 159 12.93 -2.24 -6.37
C THR A 159 11.71 -1.34 -6.20
N ILE A 160 11.97 -0.05 -6.05
CA ILE A 160 10.93 0.99 -6.03
C ILE A 160 10.23 1.07 -7.40
N CYS A 161 9.00 1.59 -7.39
CA CYS A 161 8.22 1.89 -8.59
C CYS A 161 8.89 2.92 -9.52
N ASP A 162 8.40 2.97 -10.76
CA ASP A 162 8.75 4.02 -11.72
C ASP A 162 7.98 5.31 -11.40
N VAL A 163 8.62 6.18 -10.62
CA VAL A 163 8.04 7.47 -10.20
C VAL A 163 7.64 8.35 -11.38
N ASN A 164 8.44 8.36 -12.46
CA ASN A 164 8.13 9.19 -13.63
C ASN A 164 6.89 8.68 -14.35
N ALA A 165 6.79 7.35 -14.53
CA ALA A 165 5.60 6.74 -15.11
C ALA A 165 4.36 6.99 -14.24
N ALA A 166 4.50 6.88 -12.91
CA ALA A 166 3.40 7.10 -11.96
C ALA A 166 2.78 8.49 -12.12
N ILE A 167 3.62 9.53 -12.21
CA ILE A 167 3.18 10.91 -12.43
C ILE A 167 2.58 11.07 -13.84
N ALA A 168 3.24 10.52 -14.88
CA ALA A 168 2.81 10.68 -16.27
C ALA A 168 1.42 10.08 -16.56
N PHE A 169 0.97 9.08 -15.80
CA PHE A 169 -0.39 8.56 -15.91
C PHE A 169 -1.47 9.57 -15.51
N VAL A 170 -1.15 10.52 -14.63
CA VAL A 170 -2.13 11.51 -14.13
C VAL A 170 -1.96 12.86 -14.83
N ASP A 171 -0.73 13.35 -14.97
CA ASP A 171 -0.38 14.72 -15.43
C ASP A 171 -0.99 15.12 -16.79
N GLN A 172 -1.32 14.15 -17.64
CA GLN A 172 -1.86 14.39 -19.00
C GLN A 172 -3.40 14.29 -19.07
N ARG A 173 -4.10 14.17 -17.94
CA ARG A 173 -5.53 13.86 -17.88
C ARG A 173 -6.26 14.75 -16.88
N SER A 174 -7.53 15.05 -17.15
CA SER A 174 -8.43 15.48 -16.08
C SER A 174 -8.77 14.28 -15.18
N THR A 175 -9.30 14.54 -13.99
CA THR A 175 -9.82 13.49 -13.10
C THR A 175 -10.81 12.57 -13.82
N GLU A 176 -11.73 13.13 -14.62
CA GLU A 176 -12.74 12.39 -15.36
C GLU A 176 -12.11 11.50 -16.43
N GLN A 177 -11.12 12.01 -17.18
CA GLN A 177 -10.42 11.23 -18.18
C GLN A 177 -9.62 10.09 -17.53
N PHE A 178 -8.96 10.35 -16.39
CA PHE A 178 -8.23 9.35 -15.62
C PHE A 178 -9.16 8.27 -15.04
N ILE A 179 -10.39 8.60 -14.66
CA ILE A 179 -11.38 7.60 -14.25
C ILE A 179 -11.90 6.82 -15.46
N SER A 180 -12.20 7.50 -16.56
CA SER A 180 -12.77 6.88 -17.77
C SER A 180 -11.80 5.94 -18.49
N ASP A 181 -10.50 6.23 -18.45
CA ASP A 181 -9.45 5.40 -19.06
C ASP A 181 -9.14 4.15 -18.22
N ALA A 182 -9.49 4.16 -16.94
CA ALA A 182 -9.17 3.09 -16.01
C ALA A 182 -9.94 1.79 -16.34
N LYS A 183 -9.24 0.67 -16.17
CA LYS A 183 -9.77 -0.68 -16.29
C LYS A 183 -9.53 -1.39 -14.97
N LEU A 184 -10.44 -1.14 -14.04
CA LEU A 184 -10.36 -1.72 -12.70
C LEU A 184 -10.28 -3.25 -12.79
N ARG A 185 -9.26 -3.81 -12.15
CA ARG A 185 -9.03 -5.24 -12.10
C ARG A 185 -10.14 -5.97 -11.36
N PRO A 186 -10.47 -7.20 -11.77
CA PRO A 186 -11.34 -8.08 -10.99
C PRO A 186 -10.86 -8.24 -9.55
N ILE A 187 -11.79 -8.26 -8.59
CA ILE A 187 -11.46 -8.36 -7.15
C ILE A 187 -10.62 -9.60 -6.83
N ASN A 188 -10.78 -10.69 -7.57
CA ASN A 188 -9.98 -11.90 -7.38
C ASN A 188 -8.50 -11.70 -7.74
N GLU A 189 -8.16 -10.83 -8.71
CA GLU A 189 -6.76 -10.48 -9.01
C GLU A 189 -6.17 -9.60 -7.91
N ILE A 190 -6.95 -8.63 -7.42
CA ILE A 190 -6.53 -7.75 -6.31
C ILE A 190 -6.24 -8.59 -5.07
N LEU A 191 -7.15 -9.49 -4.70
CA LEU A 191 -6.96 -10.38 -3.57
C LEU A 191 -5.75 -11.32 -3.75
N ASP A 192 -5.46 -11.77 -4.98
CA ASP A 192 -4.26 -12.60 -5.26
C ASP A 192 -2.97 -11.85 -4.90
N GLU A 193 -2.86 -10.57 -5.27
CA GLU A 193 -1.74 -9.73 -4.86
C GLU A 193 -1.78 -9.38 -3.36
N THR A 194 -2.97 -9.21 -2.75
CA THR A 194 -3.10 -9.00 -1.30
C THR A 194 -2.53 -10.17 -0.50
N ASP A 195 -2.87 -11.41 -0.83
CA ASP A 195 -2.32 -12.59 -0.13
C ASP A 195 -0.81 -12.74 -0.40
N LEU A 196 -0.37 -12.45 -1.62
CA LEU A 196 1.05 -12.53 -1.98
C LEU A 196 1.88 -11.51 -1.18
N ILE A 197 1.47 -10.25 -1.15
CA ILE A 197 2.20 -9.21 -0.42
C ILE A 197 2.16 -9.42 1.09
N TYR A 198 1.04 -9.91 1.63
CA TYR A 198 0.88 -10.26 3.03
C TYR A 198 1.95 -11.29 3.46
N ARG A 199 2.18 -12.29 2.61
CA ARG A 199 3.20 -13.32 2.85
C ARG A 199 4.63 -12.82 2.73
N TYR A 200 4.92 -11.95 1.76
CA TYR A 200 6.20 -11.27 1.71
C TYR A 200 6.44 -10.41 2.95
N HIS A 201 5.41 -9.69 3.40
CA HIS A 201 5.51 -8.80 4.55
C HIS A 201 5.77 -9.60 5.83
N TRP A 202 5.09 -10.74 6.04
CA TRP A 202 5.42 -11.66 7.12
C TRP A 202 6.90 -12.06 7.10
N ALA A 203 7.44 -12.49 5.95
CA ALA A 203 8.83 -12.95 5.86
C ALA A 203 9.84 -11.83 6.18
N VAL A 204 9.54 -10.59 5.77
CA VAL A 204 10.33 -9.41 6.10
C VAL A 204 10.29 -9.09 7.59
N VAL A 205 9.10 -9.12 8.21
CA VAL A 205 8.90 -8.81 9.63
C VAL A 205 9.52 -9.89 10.51
N ASP A 206 9.33 -11.16 10.18
CA ASP A 206 9.95 -12.30 10.86
C ASP A 206 11.48 -12.21 10.83
N ALA A 207 12.07 -11.90 9.67
CA ALA A 207 13.51 -11.69 9.58
C ALA A 207 13.98 -10.55 10.50
N ARG A 208 13.29 -9.41 10.49
CA ARG A 208 13.61 -8.26 11.36
C ARG A 208 13.53 -8.60 12.85
N ILE A 209 12.44 -9.21 13.30
CA ILE A 209 12.21 -9.55 14.72
C ILE A 209 13.27 -10.56 15.22
N ASN A 210 13.73 -11.45 14.34
CA ASN A 210 14.75 -12.45 14.66
C ASN A 210 16.19 -11.98 14.37
N GLY A 211 16.40 -10.71 14.03
CA GLY A 211 17.74 -10.17 13.73
C GLY A 211 18.43 -10.80 12.51
N ARG A 212 17.64 -11.33 11.56
CA ARG A 212 18.12 -11.90 10.29
C ARG A 212 18.11 -10.83 9.18
N PRO A 213 18.96 -10.97 8.15
CA PRO A 213 18.87 -10.14 6.95
C PRO A 213 17.51 -10.30 6.27
N THR A 214 17.02 -9.23 5.63
CA THR A 214 15.81 -9.29 4.79
C THR A 214 15.98 -10.38 3.72
N PRO A 215 15.02 -11.30 3.57
CA PRO A 215 15.16 -12.44 2.68
C PRO A 215 15.18 -12.00 1.21
N SER A 216 15.96 -12.74 0.40
CA SER A 216 15.87 -12.75 -1.06
C SER A 216 15.87 -11.36 -1.74
N GLY A 217 16.61 -10.40 -1.20
CA GLY A 217 16.76 -9.06 -1.78
C GLY A 217 15.48 -8.21 -1.77
N ILE A 218 14.49 -8.57 -0.96
CA ILE A 218 13.25 -7.80 -0.81
C ILE A 218 13.56 -6.42 -0.23
N ASN A 219 12.88 -5.40 -0.75
CA ASN A 219 12.83 -4.08 -0.16
C ASN A 219 11.67 -4.01 0.84
N SER A 220 12.01 -3.93 2.14
CA SER A 220 11.02 -3.92 3.22
C SER A 220 10.03 -2.76 3.14
N SER A 221 10.46 -1.59 2.68
CA SER A 221 9.60 -0.41 2.56
C SER A 221 8.61 -0.55 1.39
N VAL A 222 9.05 -1.14 0.27
CA VAL A 222 8.14 -1.46 -0.85
C VAL A 222 7.06 -2.41 -0.38
N VAL A 223 7.43 -3.47 0.34
CA VAL A 223 6.47 -4.45 0.85
C VAL A 223 5.48 -3.83 1.83
N LEU A 224 5.94 -2.95 2.71
CA LEU A 224 5.08 -2.23 3.65
C LEU A 224 4.02 -1.40 2.92
N GLU A 225 4.43 -0.51 2.01
CA GLU A 225 3.50 0.37 1.29
C GLU A 225 2.51 -0.41 0.43
N ARG A 226 2.98 -1.50 -0.20
CA ARG A 226 2.10 -2.36 -1.00
C ARG A 226 1.09 -3.11 -0.13
N HIS A 227 1.51 -3.68 1.01
CA HIS A 227 0.60 -4.36 1.93
C HIS A 227 -0.43 -3.38 2.49
N TYR A 228 0.00 -2.20 2.92
CA TYR A 228 -0.88 -1.13 3.40
C TYR A 228 -1.94 -0.77 2.35
N THR A 229 -1.52 -0.54 1.12
CA THR A 229 -2.43 -0.12 0.04
C THR A 229 -3.38 -1.24 -0.38
N LEU A 230 -2.91 -2.49 -0.42
CA LEU A 230 -3.73 -3.65 -0.75
C LEU A 230 -4.76 -3.92 0.35
N ASN A 231 -4.39 -3.77 1.63
CA ASN A 231 -5.33 -3.86 2.76
C ASN A 231 -6.39 -2.77 2.69
N TRP A 232 -5.98 -1.53 2.37
CA TRP A 232 -6.94 -0.47 2.08
C TRP A 232 -7.87 -0.94 0.97
N LEU A 233 -7.35 -1.26 -0.22
CA LEU A 233 -8.12 -1.66 -1.42
C LEU A 233 -9.18 -2.73 -1.17
N VAL A 234 -8.87 -3.77 -0.39
CA VAL A 234 -9.80 -4.88 -0.10
C VAL A 234 -10.69 -4.64 1.12
N GLY A 235 -10.49 -3.52 1.83
CA GLY A 235 -11.30 -3.12 2.97
C GLY A 235 -10.99 -3.93 4.23
N TYR A 236 -9.72 -4.29 4.44
CA TYR A 236 -9.28 -4.97 5.67
C TYR A 236 -9.76 -4.18 6.89
N MET A 237 -10.57 -4.86 7.72
CA MET A 237 -11.23 -4.30 8.90
C MET A 237 -12.08 -3.03 8.67
N GLY A 238 -12.41 -2.69 7.42
CA GLY A 238 -13.15 -1.47 7.09
C GLY A 238 -12.43 -0.19 7.48
N GLN A 239 -11.10 -0.21 7.56
CA GLN A 239 -10.30 0.94 8.00
C GLN A 239 -10.20 2.02 6.93
N GLU A 240 -10.25 3.28 7.37
CA GLU A 240 -9.95 4.45 6.55
C GLU A 240 -8.45 4.56 6.27
N TRP A 241 -8.09 5.38 5.26
CA TRP A 241 -6.73 5.42 4.75
C TRP A 241 -5.65 5.63 5.81
N ASP A 242 -5.86 6.48 6.82
CA ASP A 242 -4.86 6.77 7.86
C ASP A 242 -4.76 5.68 8.95
N ASP A 243 -5.74 4.80 9.02
CA ASP A 243 -5.89 3.81 10.10
C ASP A 243 -5.52 2.38 9.66
N VAL A 244 -5.19 2.19 8.38
CA VAL A 244 -4.93 0.87 7.82
C VAL A 244 -3.76 0.19 8.54
N SER A 245 -4.02 -1.01 9.02
CA SER A 245 -3.05 -1.87 9.67
C SER A 245 -2.50 -2.92 8.71
N THR A 246 -1.28 -3.38 8.99
CA THR A 246 -0.57 -4.42 8.22
C THR A 246 -0.10 -5.53 9.16
N ASP A 247 -1.03 -6.14 9.88
CA ASP A 247 -0.71 -7.20 10.84
C ASP A 247 -0.07 -8.40 10.11
N THR A 248 1.07 -8.89 10.62
CA THR A 248 1.81 -10.05 10.11
C THR A 248 2.51 -10.78 11.23
#